data_AF-A0A641ASU0-F1
#
_entry.id   AF-A0A641ASU0-F1
#
_cell.length_a   1.000
_cell.length_b   1.000
_cell.length_c   1.000
_cell.angle_alpha   90.00
_cell.angle_beta   90.00
_cell.angle_gamma   90.00
#
_symmetry.space_group_name_H-M   'P 1'
#
loop_
_entity.id
_entity.type
_entity.pdbx_description
1 polymer ?
#
loop_
_entity_poly.entity_id
_entity_poly.type
_entity_poly.pdbx_seq_one_letter_code
_entity_poly.pdbx_strand_id
1 'polypeptide(L)'
;MSTHDEPTIGRLIGDASRDLTLLLQSVVKLAKSELSVSVKAGGIGAGMILVSAFFGLLIIVMLSISAAYFIVMAGLDPAWAFLIVAGFYLLLVALLIVVGIKLLKKVRVPAKTIAAAKDIPQALKGQHSQDPVPTLPGHRR
;
A
#
# COMPACT_ATOMS: atom_id res chain seq x y z
N MET A 1 48.12 14.33 45.21
CA MET A 1 46.81 14.30 45.89
C MET A 1 45.76 14.58 44.83
N SER A 2 45.22 13.54 44.20
CA SER A 2 44.23 13.62 43.11
C SER A 2 42.86 13.33 43.69
N THR A 3 42.03 14.37 43.81
CA THR A 3 40.64 14.29 44.23
C THR A 3 39.84 13.50 43.20
N HIS A 4 39.37 12.32 43.59
CA HIS A 4 38.44 11.53 42.80
C HIS A 4 37.06 12.21 42.86
N ASP A 5 36.66 12.74 41.71
CA ASP A 5 35.36 13.35 41.47
C ASP A 5 34.33 12.20 41.36
N GLU A 6 33.62 11.90 42.46
CA GLU A 6 32.54 10.92 42.45
C GLU A 6 31.44 11.39 41.48
N PRO A 7 30.93 10.50 40.59
CA PRO A 7 29.87 10.88 39.68
C PRO A 7 28.62 11.28 40.48
N THR A 8 28.32 12.58 40.47
CA THR A 8 27.13 13.14 41.10
C THR A 8 25.89 12.51 40.46
N ILE A 9 24.81 12.28 41.24
CA ILE A 9 23.55 11.68 40.75
C ILE A 9 23.00 12.42 39.51
N GLY A 10 23.22 13.73 39.42
CA GLY A 10 22.85 14.52 38.24
C GLY A 10 23.61 14.15 36.95
N ARG A 11 24.84 13.65 37.06
CA ARG A 11 25.66 13.18 35.92
C ARG A 11 25.16 11.82 35.41
N LEU A 12 24.80 10.91 36.31
CA LEU A 12 24.25 9.58 35.97
C LEU A 12 22.88 9.66 35.26
N ILE A 13 22.00 10.56 35.71
CA ILE A 13 20.71 10.80 35.06
C ILE A 13 20.88 11.48 33.70
N GLY A 14 21.85 12.40 33.59
CA GLY A 14 22.23 13.02 32.33
C GLY A 14 22.76 12.00 31.30
N ASP A 15 23.58 11.06 31.75
CA ASP A 15 24.15 9.99 30.90
C ASP A 15 23.06 8.98 30.48
N ALA A 16 22.18 8.55 31.39
CA ALA A 16 21.06 7.67 31.03
C ALA A 16 20.08 8.33 30.04
N SER A 17 19.78 9.62 30.21
CA SER A 17 18.94 10.38 29.28
C SER A 17 19.57 10.52 27.90
N ARG A 18 20.91 10.65 27.85
CA ARG A 18 21.68 10.68 26.61
C ARG A 18 21.64 9.34 25.89
N ASP A 19 21.79 8.23 26.59
CA ASP A 19 21.72 6.89 26.01
C ASP A 19 20.33 6.57 25.45
N LEU A 20 19.27 6.96 26.16
CA LEU A 20 17.90 6.84 25.66
C LEU A 20 17.69 7.68 24.39
N THR A 21 18.28 8.87 24.34
CA THR A 21 18.23 9.73 23.13
C THR A 21 18.96 9.07 21.96
N LEU A 22 20.10 8.42 22.20
CA LEU A 22 20.87 7.70 21.17
C LEU A 22 20.10 6.49 20.63
N LEU A 23 19.42 5.72 21.49
CA LEU A 23 18.57 4.61 21.06
C LEU A 23 17.38 5.08 20.22
N LEU A 24 16.69 6.14 20.64
CA LEU A 24 15.58 6.73 19.86
C LEU A 24 16.04 7.20 18.48
N GLN A 25 17.18 7.88 18.41
CA GLN A 25 17.77 8.28 17.14
C GLN A 25 18.09 7.07 16.25
N SER A 26 18.54 5.96 16.84
CA SER A 26 18.82 4.72 16.10
C SER A 26 17.56 4.06 15.53
N VAL A 27 16.46 4.02 16.30
CA VAL A 27 15.16 3.49 15.85
C VAL A 27 14.59 4.34 14.71
N VAL A 28 14.63 5.66 14.84
CA VAL A 28 14.18 6.58 13.78
C VAL A 28 15.04 6.44 12.53
N LYS A 29 16.36 6.32 12.69
CA LYS A 29 17.30 6.13 11.57
C LYS A 29 17.03 4.81 10.83
N LEU A 30 16.81 3.73 11.56
CA LEU A 30 16.51 2.42 10.97
C LEU A 30 15.16 2.43 10.26
N ALA A 31 14.10 2.89 10.94
CA ALA A 31 12.77 3.00 10.36
C ALA A 31 12.76 3.90 9.11
N LYS A 32 13.48 5.03 9.16
CA LYS A 32 13.64 5.92 7.99
C LYS A 32 14.38 5.22 6.85
N SER A 33 15.39 4.41 7.15
CA SER A 33 16.13 3.68 6.12
C SER A 33 15.25 2.62 5.43
N GLU A 34 14.53 1.79 6.19
CA GLU A 34 13.63 0.78 5.64
C GLU A 34 12.45 1.41 4.87
N LEU A 35 11.86 2.47 5.42
CA LEU A 35 10.79 3.19 4.75
C LEU A 35 11.30 3.86 3.47
N SER A 36 12.50 4.46 3.48
CA SER A 36 13.06 5.12 2.29
C SER A 36 13.33 4.15 1.15
N VAL A 37 13.79 2.93 1.47
CA VAL A 37 13.96 1.85 0.48
C VAL A 37 12.61 1.43 -0.08
N SER A 38 11.61 1.25 0.79
CA SER A 38 10.25 0.86 0.39
C SER A 38 9.57 1.92 -0.49
N VAL A 39 9.70 3.20 -0.13
CA VAL A 39 9.17 4.33 -0.91
C VAL A 39 9.88 4.46 -2.25
N LYS A 40 11.21 4.29 -2.28
CA LYS A 40 11.96 4.35 -3.54
C LYS A 40 11.58 3.20 -4.47
N ALA A 41 11.53 1.97 -3.95
CA ALA A 41 11.13 0.80 -4.72
C ALA A 41 9.68 0.92 -5.22
N GLY A 42 8.77 1.35 -4.34
CA GLY A 42 7.37 1.62 -4.68
C GLY A 42 7.22 2.72 -5.73
N GLY A 43 8.00 3.80 -5.62
CA GLY A 43 8.01 4.91 -6.57
C GLY A 43 8.54 4.51 -7.95
N ILE A 44 9.65 3.74 -8.00
CA ILE A 44 10.18 3.20 -9.25
C ILE A 44 9.19 2.21 -9.86
N GLY A 45 8.61 1.31 -9.06
CA GLY A 45 7.59 0.36 -9.51
C GLY A 45 6.37 1.06 -10.10
N ALA A 46 5.82 2.04 -9.40
CA ALA A 46 4.70 2.85 -9.88
C ALA A 46 5.06 3.60 -11.17
N GLY A 47 6.25 4.19 -11.24
CA GLY A 47 6.76 4.86 -12.45
C GLY A 47 6.84 3.90 -13.64
N MET A 48 7.39 2.70 -13.45
CA MET A 48 7.46 1.68 -14.49
C MET A 48 6.07 1.22 -14.96
N ILE A 49 5.11 1.06 -14.05
CA ILE A 49 3.72 0.69 -14.41
C ILE A 49 3.07 1.81 -15.24
N LEU A 50 3.25 3.08 -14.86
CA LEU A 50 2.70 4.21 -15.62
C LEU A 50 3.29 4.29 -17.02
N VAL A 51 4.62 4.17 -17.14
CA VAL A 51 5.32 4.16 -18.42
C VAL A 51 4.88 2.96 -19.26
N SER A 52 4.82 1.76 -18.68
CA SER A 52 4.36 0.54 -19.36
C SER A 52 2.92 0.66 -19.83
N ALA A 53 2.01 1.21 -19.02
CA ALA A 53 0.63 1.45 -19.41
C ALA A 53 0.53 2.45 -20.57
N PHE A 54 1.32 3.53 -20.54
CA PHE A 54 1.39 4.49 -21.63
C PHE A 54 1.88 3.85 -22.94
N PHE A 55 3.01 3.14 -22.92
CA PHE A 55 3.51 2.44 -24.11
C PHE A 55 2.55 1.33 -24.57
N GLY A 56 1.93 0.60 -23.64
CA GLY A 56 0.90 -0.38 -23.94
C GLY A 56 -0.28 0.24 -24.70
N LEU A 57 -0.75 1.42 -24.29
CA LEU A 57 -1.77 2.17 -25.01
C LEU A 57 -1.32 2.53 -26.44
N LEU A 58 -0.09 3.05 -26.60
CA LEU A 58 0.45 3.39 -27.92
C LEU A 58 0.53 2.16 -28.85
N ILE A 59 1.00 1.03 -28.32
CA ILE A 59 1.07 -0.24 -29.06
C ILE A 59 -0.32 -0.70 -29.48
N ILE A 60 -1.30 -0.67 -28.59
CA ILE A 60 -2.70 -1.03 -28.90
C ILE A 60 -3.25 -0.15 -30.02
N VAL A 61 -3.02 1.16 -29.97
CA VAL A 61 -3.46 2.08 -31.04
C VAL A 61 -2.80 1.75 -32.38
N MET A 62 -1.48 1.54 -32.41
CA MET A 62 -0.77 1.14 -33.64
C MET A 62 -1.23 -0.21 -34.18
N LEU A 63 -1.41 -1.21 -33.31
CA LEU A 63 -1.95 -2.51 -33.68
C LEU A 63 -3.36 -2.42 -34.23
N SER A 64 -4.20 -1.53 -33.69
CA SER A 64 -5.57 -1.30 -34.17
C SER A 64 -5.58 -0.79 -35.61
N ILE A 65 -4.75 0.21 -35.89
CA ILE A 65 -4.61 0.78 -37.24
C ILE A 65 -4.05 -0.27 -38.20
N SER A 66 -2.98 -0.96 -37.79
CA SER A 66 -2.37 -2.04 -38.58
C SER A 66 -3.39 -3.14 -38.92
N ALA A 67 -4.14 -3.64 -37.94
CA ALA A 67 -5.17 -4.64 -38.14
C ALA A 67 -6.26 -4.18 -39.11
N ALA A 68 -6.71 -2.93 -39.01
CA ALA A 68 -7.68 -2.37 -39.96
C ALA A 68 -7.10 -2.35 -41.38
N TYR A 69 -5.86 -1.91 -41.57
CA TYR A 69 -5.23 -1.92 -42.90
C TYR A 69 -5.01 -3.32 -43.48
N PHE A 70 -4.72 -4.32 -42.65
CA PHE A 70 -4.68 -5.71 -43.10
C PHE A 70 -6.05 -6.18 -43.64
N ILE A 71 -7.14 -5.78 -42.99
CA ILE A 71 -8.50 -6.08 -43.46
C ILE A 71 -8.81 -5.31 -44.76
N VAL A 72 -8.37 -4.05 -44.86
CA VAL A 72 -8.50 -3.26 -46.11
C VAL A 72 -7.74 -3.93 -47.26
N MET A 73 -6.54 -4.44 -47.01
CA MET A 73 -5.75 -5.18 -48.01
C MET A 73 -6.46 -6.45 -48.51
N ALA A 74 -7.37 -7.02 -47.71
CA ALA A 74 -8.23 -8.12 -48.12
C ALA A 74 -9.42 -7.68 -49.02
N GLY A 75 -9.50 -6.40 -49.38
CA GLY A 75 -10.49 -5.84 -50.30
C GLY A 75 -11.71 -5.21 -49.61
N LEU A 76 -11.70 -5.07 -48.28
CA LEU A 76 -12.80 -4.44 -47.56
C LEU A 76 -12.64 -2.91 -47.51
N ASP A 77 -13.75 -2.19 -47.59
CA ASP A 77 -13.73 -0.74 -47.43
C ASP A 77 -13.20 -0.34 -46.03
N PRO A 78 -12.39 0.75 -45.93
CA PRO A 78 -11.83 1.20 -44.66
C PRO A 78 -12.85 1.37 -43.54
N ALA A 79 -14.05 1.90 -43.81
CA ALA A 79 -15.04 2.14 -42.76
C ALA A 79 -15.44 0.83 -42.06
N TRP A 80 -15.64 -0.24 -42.83
CA TRP A 80 -16.00 -1.56 -42.31
C TRP A 80 -14.82 -2.24 -41.62
N ALA A 81 -13.60 -2.06 -42.11
CA ALA A 81 -12.40 -2.59 -41.47
C ALA A 81 -12.20 -2.03 -40.05
N PHE A 82 -12.29 -0.71 -39.89
CA PHE A 82 -12.20 -0.06 -38.57
C PHE A 82 -13.37 -0.46 -37.65
N LEU A 83 -14.58 -0.62 -38.20
CA LEU A 83 -15.75 -1.06 -37.44
C LEU A 83 -15.55 -2.49 -36.87
N ILE A 84 -14.99 -3.41 -37.66
CA ILE A 84 -14.71 -4.78 -37.22
C ILE A 84 -13.68 -4.78 -36.09
N VAL A 85 -12.59 -4.03 -36.22
CA VAL A 85 -11.56 -3.93 -35.18
C VAL A 85 -12.14 -3.31 -33.88
N ALA A 86 -12.96 -2.27 -34.00
CA ALA A 86 -13.65 -1.67 -32.86
C ALA A 86 -14.63 -2.66 -32.20
N GLY A 87 -15.40 -3.40 -33.00
CA GLY A 87 -16.30 -4.45 -32.53
C GLY A 87 -15.56 -5.56 -31.79
N PHE A 88 -14.39 -5.97 -32.28
CA PHE A 88 -13.53 -6.93 -31.60
C PHE A 88 -13.11 -6.45 -30.21
N TYR A 89 -12.66 -5.19 -30.06
CA TYR A 89 -12.32 -4.64 -28.75
C TYR A 89 -13.51 -4.54 -27.81
N LEU A 90 -14.70 -4.21 -28.33
CA LEU A 90 -15.92 -4.17 -27.53
C LEU A 90 -16.26 -5.56 -26.96
N LEU A 91 -16.16 -6.60 -27.79
CA LEU A 91 -16.36 -7.98 -27.34
C LEU A 91 -15.28 -8.41 -26.33
N LEU A 92 -14.02 -8.03 -26.56
CA LEU A 92 -12.92 -8.32 -25.66
C LEU A 92 -13.15 -7.68 -24.27
N VAL A 93 -13.54 -6.40 -24.22
CA VAL A 93 -13.87 -5.70 -22.97
C VAL A 93 -15.04 -6.35 -22.25
N ALA A 94 -16.12 -6.69 -22.98
CA ALA A 94 -17.27 -7.37 -22.39
C ALA A 94 -16.85 -8.71 -21.75
N LEU A 95 -16.02 -9.50 -22.44
CA LEU A 95 -15.49 -10.76 -21.92
C LEU A 95 -14.63 -10.55 -20.66
N LEU A 96 -13.71 -9.58 -20.69
CA LEU A 96 -12.83 -9.27 -19.55
C LEU A 96 -13.63 -8.83 -18.32
N ILE A 97 -14.67 -8.01 -18.49
CA ILE A 97 -15.56 -7.59 -17.40
C ILE A 97 -16.26 -8.82 -16.79
N VAL A 98 -16.85 -9.68 -17.63
CA VAL A 98 -17.56 -10.88 -17.15
C VAL A 98 -16.62 -11.82 -16.40
N VAL A 99 -15.42 -12.08 -16.94
CA VAL A 99 -14.41 -12.93 -16.29
C VAL A 99 -13.90 -12.28 -15.00
N GLY A 100 -13.64 -10.98 -15.00
CA GLY A 100 -13.20 -10.24 -13.83
C GLY A 100 -14.21 -10.32 -12.70
N ILE A 101 -15.50 -10.08 -12.98
CA ILE A 101 -16.58 -10.21 -11.99
C ILE A 101 -16.66 -11.65 -11.45
N LYS A 102 -16.55 -12.67 -12.32
CA LYS A 102 -16.55 -14.08 -11.89
C LYS A 102 -15.38 -14.39 -10.97
N LEU A 103 -14.18 -13.86 -11.29
CA LEU A 103 -12.98 -14.10 -10.50
C LEU A 103 -13.07 -13.40 -9.14
N LEU A 104 -13.54 -12.15 -9.09
CA LEU A 104 -13.79 -11.42 -7.85
C LEU A 104 -14.82 -12.13 -6.96
N LYS A 105 -15.90 -12.66 -7.55
CA LYS A 105 -16.91 -13.44 -6.81
C LYS A 105 -16.35 -14.74 -6.23
N LYS A 106 -15.31 -15.32 -6.84
CA LYS A 106 -14.65 -16.54 -6.36
C LYS A 106 -13.72 -16.27 -5.18
N VAL A 107 -13.18 -15.06 -5.07
CA VAL A 107 -12.39 -14.64 -3.92
C VAL A 107 -13.33 -14.37 -2.74
N ARG A 108 -13.47 -15.35 -1.84
CA ARG A 108 -14.05 -15.13 -0.51
C ARG A 108 -13.13 -14.17 0.24
N VAL A 109 -13.51 -12.90 0.32
CA VAL A 109 -12.83 -11.95 1.20
C VAL A 109 -12.88 -12.53 2.62
N PRO A 110 -11.74 -12.66 3.34
CA PRO A 110 -11.72 -13.33 4.63
C PRO A 110 -12.69 -12.62 5.59
N ALA A 111 -13.75 -13.33 5.98
CA ALA A 111 -14.82 -12.77 6.82
C ALA A 111 -14.27 -12.18 8.14
N LYS A 112 -13.21 -12.78 8.68
CA LYS A 112 -12.51 -12.31 9.88
C LYS A 112 -11.78 -10.98 9.67
N THR A 113 -11.17 -10.77 8.50
CA THR A 113 -10.50 -9.51 8.15
C THR A 113 -11.50 -8.39 7.91
N ILE A 114 -12.65 -8.70 7.29
CA ILE A 114 -13.75 -7.73 7.15
C ILE A 114 -14.37 -7.38 8.51
N ALA A 115 -14.59 -8.37 9.39
CA ALA A 115 -15.13 -8.14 10.73
C ALA A 115 -14.18 -7.24 11.54
N ALA A 116 -12.89 -7.59 11.60
CA ALA A 116 -11.88 -6.77 12.26
C ALA A 116 -11.80 -5.36 11.66
N ALA A 117 -11.88 -5.20 10.33
CA ALA A 117 -11.87 -3.89 9.69
C ALA A 117 -13.14 -3.05 9.96
N LYS A 118 -14.29 -3.70 10.18
CA LYS A 118 -15.55 -3.03 10.57
C LYS A 118 -15.55 -2.58 12.03
N ASP A 119 -14.74 -3.21 12.88
CA ASP A 119 -14.60 -2.83 14.30
C ASP A 119 -13.62 -1.66 14.49
N ILE A 120 -12.69 -1.42 13.56
CA ILE A 120 -11.75 -0.27 13.59
C ILE A 120 -12.47 1.09 13.73
N PRO A 121 -13.51 1.43 12.93
CA PRO A 121 -14.23 2.68 13.11
C PRO A 121 -15.10 2.72 14.39
N GLN A 122 -15.45 1.57 14.98
CA GLN A 122 -16.15 1.52 16.27
C GLN A 122 -15.18 1.75 17.44
N ALA A 123 -13.98 1.18 17.38
CA ALA A 123 -12.90 1.41 18.34
C ALA A 123 -12.40 2.87 18.32
N LEU A 124 -12.39 3.50 17.14
CA LEU A 124 -12.03 4.92 16.98
C LEU A 124 -13.16 5.90 17.34
N LYS A 125 -14.42 5.44 17.46
CA LYS A 125 -15.57 6.29 17.82
C LYS A 125 -15.79 6.48 19.33
N GLY A 126 -14.85 6.01 20.15
CA GLY A 126 -14.80 6.33 21.58
C GLY A 126 -15.72 5.47 22.43
N GLN A 127 -15.18 4.38 22.95
CA GLN A 127 -15.53 3.93 24.29
C GLN A 127 -14.30 4.15 25.17
N HIS A 128 -14.29 5.33 25.80
CA HIS A 128 -13.54 5.52 27.04
C HIS A 128 -14.36 4.84 28.15
N SER A 129 -14.38 3.52 28.17
CA SER A 129 -14.81 2.79 29.35
C SER A 129 -13.66 2.87 30.33
N GLN A 130 -13.78 3.78 31.29
CA GLN A 130 -12.96 3.77 32.48
C GLN A 130 -13.20 2.44 33.18
N ASP A 131 -12.30 1.48 33.00
CA ASP A 131 -12.25 0.34 33.90
C ASP A 131 -11.77 0.85 35.26
N PRO A 132 -12.55 0.69 36.34
CA PRO A 132 -12.12 1.09 37.67
C PRO A 132 -10.85 0.33 38.06
N VAL A 133 -9.82 1.07 38.45
CA VAL A 133 -8.58 0.51 39.02
C VAL A 133 -8.97 -0.42 40.19
N PRO A 134 -8.55 -1.70 40.18
CA PRO A 134 -8.79 -2.60 41.32
C PRO A 134 -8.14 -2.02 42.56
N THR A 135 -8.94 -1.58 43.53
CA THR A 135 -8.44 -1.16 44.83
C THR A 135 -7.98 -2.41 45.58
N LEU A 136 -6.67 -2.49 45.83
CA LEU A 136 -6.09 -3.54 46.64
C LEU A 136 -6.71 -3.50 48.05
N PRO A 137 -7.17 -4.64 48.61
CA PRO A 137 -7.72 -4.65 49.96
C PRO A 137 -6.63 -4.25 50.95
N GLY A 138 -6.87 -3.13 51.63
CA GLY A 138 -6.01 -2.62 52.68
C GLY A 138 -5.85 -3.65 53.80
N HIS A 139 -4.62 -4.09 54.00
CA HIS A 139 -4.23 -4.87 55.16
C HIS A 139 -4.39 -3.98 56.41
N ARG A 140 -5.52 -4.15 57.12
CA ARG A 140 -5.61 -3.72 58.52
C ARG A 140 -5.16 -4.88 59.41
N ARG A 141 -4.02 -4.62 60.06
CA ARG A 141 -3.52 -5.09 61.35
C ARG A 141 -3.75 -6.54 61.75
#